data_AF-A0A2D7EVE0-F1
#
_entry.id   AF-A0A2D7EVE0-F1
#
_cell.length_a   1.000
_cell.length_b   1.000
_cell.length_c   1.000
_cell.angle_alpha   90.00
_cell.angle_beta   90.00
_cell.angle_gamma   90.00
#
_symmetry.space_group_name_H-M   'P 1'
#
loop_
_entity.id
_entity.type
_entity.pdbx_description
1 polymer ?
#
loop_
_entity_poly.entity_id
_entity_poly.type
_entity_poly.pdbx_seq_one_letter_code
_entity_poly.pdbx_strand_id
1 'polypeptide(L)'
;MKYKESAQGQLLEEGINEAGATSTFIASATSFSTHHYPTVPFYTFYSMFGFQRVADLIWSAVDQRARGFLMGATSGRTTLNGEGLQHQDGHSLLMAHTNPA
;
A
#
# COMPACT_ATOMS: atom_id res chain seq x y z
N MET A 1 -26.51 -1.27 0.38
CA MET A 1 -25.27 -0.55 0.72
C MET A 1 -25.45 0.91 0.33
N LYS A 2 -25.26 1.85 1.27
CA LYS A 2 -25.23 3.29 0.97
C LYS A 2 -23.86 3.81 1.38
N TYR A 3 -23.21 4.57 0.50
CA TYR A 3 -22.02 5.32 0.86
C TYR A 3 -22.33 6.24 2.04
N LYS A 4 -21.42 6.32 3.00
CA LYS A 4 -21.57 7.16 4.18
C LYS A 4 -20.21 7.61 4.67
N GLU A 5 -20.05 8.91 4.79
CA GLU A 5 -18.96 9.54 5.53
C GLU A 5 -19.37 9.71 6.99
N SER A 6 -18.46 9.39 7.89
CA SER A 6 -18.70 9.43 9.33
C SER A 6 -17.37 9.46 10.04
N ALA A 7 -17.30 10.17 11.18
CA ALA A 7 -16.14 10.13 12.06
C ALA A 7 -15.84 8.71 12.61
N GLN A 8 -16.79 7.78 12.52
CA GLN A 8 -16.63 6.38 12.90
C GLN A 8 -16.42 5.45 11.68
N GLY A 9 -16.14 6.03 10.50
CA GLY A 9 -15.78 5.25 9.31
C GLY A 9 -14.48 4.48 9.50
N GLN A 10 -14.39 3.29 8.92
CA GLN A 10 -13.22 2.41 9.05
C GLN A 10 -12.30 2.44 7.82
N LEU A 11 -12.80 2.92 6.69
CA LEU A 11 -12.01 3.08 5.47
C LEU A 11 -11.29 4.44 5.53
N LEU A 12 -9.99 4.41 5.25
CA LEU A 12 -9.17 5.60 5.09
C LEU A 12 -8.96 5.85 3.61
N GLU A 13 -9.46 6.98 3.13
CA GLU A 13 -9.30 7.44 1.75
C GLU A 13 -8.33 8.62 1.75
N GLU A 14 -7.13 8.40 1.25
CA GLU A 14 -5.99 9.34 1.34
C GLU A 14 -5.84 10.21 0.08
N GLY A 15 -6.73 10.01 -0.90
CA GLY A 15 -6.68 10.66 -2.21
C GLY A 15 -5.50 10.20 -3.06
N ILE A 16 -5.06 11.06 -3.99
CA ILE A 16 -3.91 10.80 -4.88
C ILE A 16 -2.61 11.07 -4.11
N ASN A 17 -2.30 10.21 -3.15
CA ASN A 17 -1.17 10.38 -2.24
C ASN A 17 -0.64 9.02 -1.76
N GLU A 18 0.10 8.32 -2.61
CA GLU A 18 0.62 6.99 -2.28
C GLU A 18 1.60 7.02 -1.10
N ALA A 19 2.37 8.11 -0.95
CA ALA A 19 3.27 8.29 0.18
C ALA A 19 2.50 8.48 1.51
N GLY A 20 1.43 9.26 1.49
CA GLY A 20 0.52 9.43 2.63
C GLY A 20 -0.17 8.12 3.01
N ALA A 21 -0.76 7.43 2.02
CA ALA A 21 -1.41 6.14 2.24
C ALA A 21 -0.44 5.06 2.75
N THR A 22 0.80 5.04 2.26
CA THR A 22 1.85 4.15 2.78
C THR A 22 2.21 4.52 4.23
N SER A 23 2.25 5.80 4.58
CA SER A 23 2.51 6.24 5.95
C SER A 23 1.37 5.83 6.90
N THR A 24 0.12 5.97 6.47
CA THR A 24 -1.07 5.47 7.18
C THR A 24 -1.03 3.95 7.35
N PHE A 25 -0.63 3.23 6.30
CA PHE A 25 -0.40 1.79 6.36
C PHE A 25 0.64 1.43 7.41
N ILE A 26 1.80 2.10 7.43
CA ILE A 26 2.88 1.84 8.40
C ILE A 26 2.38 2.07 9.82
N ALA A 27 1.75 3.22 10.09
CA ALA A 27 1.25 3.56 11.42
C ALA A 27 0.25 2.52 11.96
N SER A 28 -0.63 2.02 11.10
CA SER A 28 -1.54 0.92 11.43
C SER A 28 -0.77 -0.39 11.61
N ALA A 29 0.10 -0.75 10.67
CA ALA A 29 0.82 -2.02 10.64
C ALA A 29 1.80 -2.21 11.81
N THR A 30 2.21 -1.14 12.49
CA THR A 30 3.08 -1.15 13.66
C THR A 30 2.34 -0.88 14.97
N SER A 31 1.02 -0.66 14.94
CA SER A 31 0.21 -0.27 16.11
C SER A 31 0.25 -1.29 17.24
N PHE A 32 0.50 -2.57 16.90
CA PHE A 32 0.71 -3.65 17.87
C PHE A 32 1.88 -3.37 18.82
N SER A 33 2.90 -2.63 18.35
CA SER A 33 4.08 -2.27 19.14
C SER A 33 4.03 -0.84 19.65
N THR A 34 3.59 0.12 18.84
CA THR A 34 3.62 1.55 19.23
C THR A 34 2.49 1.94 20.17
N HIS A 35 1.34 1.24 20.09
CA HIS A 35 0.14 1.56 20.86
C HIS A 35 -0.43 0.37 21.64
N HIS A 36 0.22 -0.80 21.60
CA HIS A 36 -0.30 -2.05 22.18
C HIS A 36 -1.73 -2.40 21.73
N TYR A 37 -2.10 -1.97 20.52
CA TYR A 37 -3.42 -2.18 19.96
C TYR A 37 -3.27 -2.71 18.53
N PRO A 38 -3.24 -4.05 18.33
CA PRO A 38 -2.96 -4.63 17.02
C PRO A 38 -4.10 -4.35 16.04
N THR A 39 -3.77 -3.76 14.90
CA THR A 39 -4.66 -3.69 13.73
C THR A 39 -4.14 -4.61 12.62
N VAL A 40 -4.95 -4.78 11.58
CA VAL A 40 -4.57 -5.54 10.38
C VAL A 40 -4.91 -4.68 9.16
N PRO A 41 -3.96 -3.84 8.69
CA PRO A 41 -4.23 -2.96 7.56
C PRO A 41 -4.12 -3.70 6.22
N PHE A 42 -5.04 -3.32 5.32
CA PHE A 42 -5.05 -3.72 3.92
C PHE A 42 -5.02 -2.45 3.07
N TYR A 43 -3.94 -2.23 2.34
CA TYR A 43 -3.79 -1.05 1.48
C TYR A 43 -3.83 -1.48 0.00
N THR A 44 -4.86 -1.06 -0.72
CA THR A 44 -5.03 -1.32 -2.15
C THR A 44 -4.65 -0.10 -2.99
N PHE A 45 -3.90 -0.30 -4.07
CA PHE A 45 -3.43 0.76 -4.95
C PHE A 45 -3.10 0.18 -6.34
N TYR A 46 -2.93 1.02 -7.36
CA TYR A 46 -2.37 0.57 -8.64
C TYR A 46 -0.96 0.03 -8.41
N SER A 47 -0.72 -1.25 -8.66
CA SER A 47 0.56 -1.94 -8.39
C SER A 47 1.82 -1.18 -8.84
N MET A 48 1.73 -0.47 -9.97
CA MET A 48 2.79 0.41 -10.50
C MET A 48 3.23 1.52 -9.54
N PHE A 49 2.35 1.99 -8.65
CA PHE A 49 2.60 3.07 -7.69
C PHE A 49 2.85 2.56 -6.26
N GLY A 50 3.14 1.27 -6.11
CA GLY A 50 3.69 0.71 -4.87
C GLY A 50 5.20 0.83 -4.82
N PHE A 51 5.88 -0.31 -4.91
CA PHE A 51 7.34 -0.40 -4.80
C PHE A 51 8.10 0.54 -5.74
N GLN A 52 7.61 0.86 -6.94
CA GLN A 52 8.30 1.82 -7.80
C GLN A 52 8.19 3.28 -7.30
N ARG A 53 7.06 3.67 -6.70
CA ARG A 53 6.79 5.07 -6.32
C ARG A 53 7.22 5.38 -4.89
N VAL A 54 7.06 4.42 -3.97
CA VAL A 54 7.25 4.60 -2.52
C VAL A 54 8.19 3.54 -1.91
N ALA A 55 9.11 2.98 -2.70
CA ALA A 55 10.05 1.94 -2.26
C ALA A 55 10.73 2.24 -0.92
N ASP A 56 11.20 3.48 -0.72
CA ASP A 56 11.93 3.87 0.48
C ASP A 56 11.05 3.85 1.74
N LEU A 57 9.77 4.25 1.61
CA LEU A 57 8.80 4.10 2.70
C LEU A 57 8.50 2.62 2.99
N ILE A 58 8.38 1.78 1.95
CA ILE A 58 8.16 0.35 2.14
C ILE A 58 9.40 -0.33 2.76
N TRP A 59 10.61 0.14 2.45
CA TRP A 59 11.83 -0.29 3.12
C TRP A 59 11.80 0.10 4.61
N SER A 60 11.45 1.35 4.91
CA SER A 60 11.28 1.82 6.30
C SER A 60 10.20 1.02 7.05
N ALA A 61 9.10 0.63 6.38
CA ALA A 61 8.05 -0.20 6.95
C ALA A 61 8.59 -1.56 7.42
N VAL A 62 9.44 -2.19 6.59
CA VAL A 62 10.05 -3.48 6.91
C VAL A 62 11.02 -3.36 8.08
N ASP A 63 11.85 -2.31 8.10
CA ASP A 63 12.75 -2.02 9.24
C ASP A 63 11.96 -1.85 10.56
N GLN A 64 10.82 -1.16 10.49
CA GLN A 64 9.88 -0.98 11.62
C GLN A 64 9.08 -2.25 11.98
N ARG A 65 9.29 -3.37 11.28
CA ARG A 65 8.56 -4.64 11.49
C ARG A 65 7.05 -4.53 11.29
N ALA A 66 6.63 -3.71 10.31
CA ALA A 66 5.23 -3.57 9.92
C ALA A 66 4.58 -4.93 9.60
N ARG A 67 3.36 -5.16 10.07
CA ARG A 67 2.55 -6.35 9.80
C ARG A 67 1.23 -5.95 9.14
N GLY A 68 1.05 -6.34 7.88
CA GLY A 68 -0.15 -6.01 7.10
C GLY A 68 -0.04 -6.47 5.65
N PHE A 69 -0.98 -6.02 4.82
CA PHE A 69 -1.07 -6.43 3.41
C PHE A 69 -1.03 -5.23 2.48
N LEU A 70 0.02 -5.16 1.65
CA LEU A 70 0.06 -4.29 0.47
C LEU A 70 -0.57 -5.05 -0.70
N MET A 71 -1.61 -4.49 -1.32
CA MET A 71 -2.39 -5.11 -2.38
C MET A 71 -2.22 -4.31 -3.68
N GLY A 72 -1.22 -4.70 -4.48
CA GLY A 72 -1.01 -4.15 -5.81
C GLY A 72 -2.12 -4.60 -6.76
N ALA A 73 -3.15 -3.78 -6.90
CA ALA A 73 -4.26 -3.99 -7.82
C ALA A 73 -3.85 -3.63 -9.26
N THR A 74 -4.73 -3.98 -10.21
CA THR A 74 -4.57 -3.70 -11.65
C THR A 74 -3.19 -4.09 -12.21
N SER A 75 -2.58 -5.13 -11.63
CA SER A 75 -1.24 -5.62 -11.95
C SER A 75 -1.19 -6.45 -13.22
N GLY A 76 0.00 -6.55 -13.80
CA GLY A 76 0.26 -7.34 -15.00
C GLY A 76 0.33 -6.45 -16.23
N ARG A 77 1.48 -6.51 -16.92
CA ARG A 77 1.83 -5.62 -18.04
C ARG A 77 0.74 -5.60 -19.11
N THR A 78 0.13 -6.75 -19.38
CA THR A 78 -0.88 -6.91 -20.42
C THR A 78 -2.31 -6.88 -19.88
N THR A 79 -2.51 -6.99 -18.57
CA THR A 79 -3.84 -6.98 -17.93
C THR A 79 -4.46 -5.59 -17.99
N LEU A 80 -3.67 -4.54 -17.76
CA LEU A 80 -4.10 -3.14 -17.76
C LEU A 80 -3.78 -2.47 -19.13
N ASN A 81 -4.25 -3.09 -20.21
CA ASN A 81 -3.87 -2.77 -21.59
C ASN A 81 -4.20 -1.33 -22.05
N GLY A 82 -5.19 -0.66 -21.46
CA GLY A 82 -5.62 0.70 -21.85
C GLY A 82 -4.84 1.87 -21.22
N GLU A 83 -4.23 1.67 -20.06
CA GLU A 83 -3.61 2.76 -19.29
C GLU A 83 -2.18 3.11 -19.74
N GLY A 84 -1.56 2.23 -20.53
CA GLY A 84 -0.28 2.47 -21.18
C GLY A 84 0.95 2.46 -20.26
N LEU A 85 2.01 3.11 -20.74
CA LEU A 85 3.39 2.93 -20.28
C LEU A 85 3.59 3.16 -18.77
N GLN A 86 2.91 4.14 -18.20
CA GLN A 86 3.08 4.55 -16.80
C GLN A 86 2.23 3.75 -15.79
N HIS A 87 1.40 2.81 -16.25
CA HIS A 87 0.46 2.08 -15.40
C HIS A 87 0.58 0.57 -15.54
N GLN A 88 0.96 0.07 -16.71
CA GLN A 88 1.06 -1.35 -16.99
C GLN A 88 2.20 -2.00 -16.20
N ASP A 89 1.94 -2.51 -15.00
CA ASP A 89 2.98 -3.07 -14.14
C ASP A 89 3.41 -4.47 -14.57
N GLY A 90 4.70 -4.61 -14.89
CA GLY A 90 5.33 -5.91 -15.16
C GLY A 90 6.63 -6.11 -14.40
N HIS A 91 6.87 -5.38 -13.32
CA HIS A 91 8.15 -5.41 -12.62
C HIS A 91 8.07 -5.10 -11.11
N SER A 92 6.91 -4.74 -10.56
CA SER A 92 6.78 -4.46 -9.11
C SER A 92 7.18 -5.65 -8.24
N LEU A 93 6.93 -6.90 -8.67
CA LEU A 93 7.36 -8.10 -7.95
C LEU A 93 8.89 -8.24 -7.90
N LEU A 94 9.61 -7.80 -8.94
CA LEU A 94 11.08 -7.78 -8.93
C LEU A 94 11.60 -6.73 -7.93
N MET A 95 10.94 -5.57 -7.84
CA MET A 95 11.26 -4.55 -6.85
C MET A 95 10.90 -5.02 -5.43
N ALA A 96 9.78 -5.70 -5.26
CA ALA A 96 9.39 -6.27 -3.97
C ALA A 96 10.41 -7.31 -3.47
N HIS A 97 10.97 -8.11 -4.39
CA HIS A 97 12.01 -9.08 -4.08
C HIS A 97 13.29 -8.43 -3.53
N THR A 98 13.56 -7.15 -3.81
CA THR A 98 14.74 -6.48 -3.23
C THR A 98 14.53 -6.03 -1.79
N ASN A 99 13.36 -6.25 -1.18
CA ASN A 99 13.07 -5.89 0.21
C ASN A 99 13.16 -7.13 1.11
N PRO A 100 14.30 -7.36 1.80
CA PRO A 100 14.57 -8.56 2.58
C PRO A 100 13.94 -8.41 3.97
N ALA A 101 12.64 -8.66 4.07
CA ALA A 101 11.98 -8.84 5.36
C ALA A 101 12.42 -10.16 6.02
#